data_AF-A0A2D5VKS3-F1
#
_entry.id   AF-A0A2D5VKS3-F1
#
_cell.length_a   1.000
_cell.length_b   1.000
_cell.length_c   1.000
_cell.angle_alpha   90.00
_cell.angle_beta   90.00
_cell.angle_gamma   90.00
#
_symmetry.space_group_name_H-M   'P 1'
#
loop_
_entity.id
_entity.type
_entity.pdbx_description
1 polymer ?
#
loop_
_entity_poly.entity_id
_entity_poly.type
_entity_poly.pdbx_seq_one_letter_code
_entity_poly.pdbx_strand_id
1 'polypeptide(L)'
;MRWKVARLTAIFLLHFNLVVFSLQPDFVWKFDEGSGTSAIEERQSWHGTINGTPQWIDVSGGQALQFDGTDDYVSTLDHNLINLGGP
;
A
#
# COMPACT_ATOMS: atom_id res chain seq x y z
N MET A 1 14.70 65.93 14.46
CA MET A 1 15.07 65.80 13.03
C MET A 1 15.96 64.56 12.88
N ARG A 2 15.34 63.43 12.48
CA ARG A 2 15.59 62.63 11.25
C ARG A 2 16.74 61.60 11.35
N TRP A 3 16.39 60.35 11.68
CA TRP A 3 17.08 59.14 11.19
C TRP A 3 16.16 58.42 10.20
N LYS A 4 16.71 57.96 9.08
CA LYS A 4 15.99 57.34 7.95
C LYS A 4 15.95 55.81 8.09
N VAL A 5 14.78 55.24 7.80
CA VAL A 5 14.32 53.86 7.40
C VAL A 5 15.45 52.94 6.83
N ALA A 6 15.49 51.60 6.91
CA ALA A 6 14.50 50.48 6.86
C ALA A 6 15.24 49.15 7.24
N ARG A 7 14.70 47.94 7.39
CA ARG A 7 13.64 47.19 6.68
C ARG A 7 13.41 45.87 7.44
N LEU A 8 12.16 45.39 7.38
CA LEU A 8 11.62 44.18 8.00
C LEU A 8 11.95 42.93 7.15
N THR A 9 12.78 41.99 7.61
CA THR A 9 12.91 40.58 7.12
C THR A 9 14.05 39.91 7.92
N ALA A 10 14.02 38.67 8.36
CA ALA A 10 13.16 37.54 8.05
C ALA A 10 13.07 36.66 9.31
N ILE A 11 11.85 36.23 9.60
CA ILE A 11 11.55 35.17 10.55
C ILE A 11 12.32 33.92 10.11
N PHE A 12 13.16 33.42 11.02
CA PHE A 12 13.65 32.04 11.13
C PHE A 12 13.16 31.07 10.03
N LEU A 13 13.90 30.98 8.92
CA LEU A 13 13.69 29.92 7.92
C LEU A 13 14.35 28.62 8.40
N LEU A 14 13.80 28.03 9.46
CA LEU A 14 13.92 26.59 9.64
C LEU A 14 13.03 25.95 8.57
N HIS A 15 13.67 25.44 7.52
CA HIS A 15 13.00 24.59 6.55
C HIS A 15 12.65 23.29 7.25
N PHE A 16 11.48 23.27 7.89
CA PHE A 16 10.90 22.08 8.45
C PHE A 16 10.39 21.25 7.27
N ASN A 17 11.23 20.36 6.75
CA ASN A 17 10.80 19.33 5.82
C ASN A 17 9.95 18.34 6.62
N LEU A 18 8.67 18.65 6.76
CA LEU A 18 7.70 17.72 7.34
C LEU A 18 7.49 16.63 6.29
N VAL A 19 8.29 15.56 6.35
CA VAL A 19 7.96 14.33 5.64
C VAL A 19 6.75 13.78 6.38
N VAL A 20 5.56 14.07 5.85
CA VAL A 20 4.34 13.39 6.27
C VAL A 20 4.52 11.94 5.81
N PHE A 21 4.99 11.08 6.71
CA PHE A 21 4.90 9.64 6.48
C PHE A 21 3.41 9.32 6.42
N SER A 22 2.92 9.06 5.21
CA SER A 22 1.59 8.50 5.03
C SER A 22 1.55 7.18 5.79
N LEU A 23 0.67 7.04 6.79
CA LEU A 23 0.38 5.75 7.44
C LEU A 23 -0.48 4.90 6.51
N GLN A 24 -0.03 4.72 5.28
CA GLN A 24 -0.66 3.89 4.29
C GLN A 24 0.22 2.68 4.04
N PRO A 25 -0.37 1.49 3.89
CA PRO A 25 0.39 0.32 3.49
C PRO A 25 0.97 0.55 2.08
N ASP A 26 2.17 0.03 1.85
CA ASP A 26 2.83 0.09 0.55
C ASP A 26 2.11 -0.78 -0.51
N PHE A 27 1.43 -1.84 -0.06
CA PHE A 27 0.68 -2.79 -0.89
C PHE A 27 -0.70 -3.08 -0.28
N VAL A 28 -1.72 -3.24 -1.14
CA VAL A 28 -3.10 -3.59 -0.75
C VAL A 28 -3.66 -4.59 -1.75
N TRP A 29 -3.84 -5.84 -1.31
CA TRP A 29 -4.70 -6.82 -1.95
C TRP A 29 -5.98 -6.96 -1.12
N LYS A 30 -7.13 -6.68 -1.72
CA LYS A 30 -8.42 -6.72 -1.02
C LYS A 30 -9.09 -8.08 -1.08
N PHE A 31 -8.84 -8.84 -2.14
CA PHE A 31 -9.53 -10.09 -2.42
C PHE A 31 -11.06 -9.91 -2.51
N ASP A 32 -11.51 -8.88 -3.23
CA ASP A 32 -12.92 -8.54 -3.42
C ASP A 32 -13.36 -8.57 -4.90
N GLU A 33 -12.54 -9.15 -5.79
CA GLU A 33 -12.79 -9.23 -7.23
C GLU A 33 -13.90 -10.21 -7.60
N GLY A 34 -14.11 -11.24 -6.78
CA GLY A 34 -15.24 -12.17 -6.93
C GLY A 34 -15.12 -13.23 -8.00
N SER A 35 -14.09 -13.15 -8.84
CA SER A 35 -13.86 -14.10 -9.92
C SER A 35 -12.45 -14.00 -10.48
N GLY A 36 -12.07 -15.00 -11.28
CA GLY A 36 -10.79 -15.02 -11.99
C GLY A 36 -9.64 -15.54 -11.14
N THR A 37 -8.44 -15.44 -11.71
CA THR A 37 -7.20 -16.02 -11.17
C THR A 37 -6.15 -14.96 -10.81
N SER A 38 -6.56 -13.70 -10.68
CA SER A 38 -5.69 -12.59 -10.33
C SER A 38 -6.18 -11.92 -9.06
N ALA A 39 -5.29 -11.69 -8.11
CA ALA A 39 -5.51 -10.82 -6.96
C ALA A 39 -4.95 -9.44 -7.27
N ILE A 40 -5.82 -8.44 -7.41
CA ILE A 40 -5.45 -7.10 -7.83
C ILE A 40 -4.88 -6.34 -6.63
N GLU A 41 -3.62 -5.94 -6.80
CA GLU A 41 -2.96 -4.97 -5.93
C GLU A 41 -3.38 -3.54 -6.32
N GLU A 42 -3.83 -2.72 -5.36
CA GLU A 42 -4.47 -1.43 -5.65
C GLU A 42 -3.52 -0.22 -5.72
N ARG A 43 -2.34 -0.28 -5.10
CA ARG A 43 -1.47 0.90 -4.94
C ARG A 43 -0.36 0.98 -5.97
N GLN A 44 -0.02 -0.15 -6.57
CA GLN A 44 1.09 -0.37 -7.48
C GLN A 44 0.60 -1.30 -8.61
N SER A 45 1.49 -2.15 -9.15
CA SER A 45 1.18 -3.08 -10.25
C SER A 45 1.63 -4.51 -9.95
N TRP A 46 1.79 -4.83 -8.67
CA TRP A 46 2.30 -6.13 -8.21
C TRP A 46 1.15 -7.10 -7.93
N HIS A 47 0.31 -7.31 -8.95
CA HIS A 47 -0.83 -8.22 -8.84
C HIS A 47 -0.37 -9.65 -8.53
N GLY A 48 -1.14 -10.34 -7.71
CA GLY A 48 -0.93 -11.75 -7.41
C GLY A 48 -1.60 -12.65 -8.45
N THR A 49 -1.01 -13.82 -8.69
CA THR A 49 -1.64 -14.95 -9.38
C THR A 49 -2.20 -15.91 -8.33
N ILE A 50 -3.46 -16.29 -8.49
CA ILE A 50 -4.15 -17.26 -7.65
C ILE A 50 -3.85 -18.66 -8.19
N ASN A 51 -3.34 -19.54 -7.34
CA ASN A 51 -3.00 -20.92 -7.66
C ASN A 51 -3.86 -21.89 -6.83
N GLY A 52 -4.05 -23.10 -7.34
CA GLY A 52 -4.96 -24.09 -6.75
C GLY A 52 -6.40 -23.87 -7.23
N THR A 53 -7.36 -24.16 -6.35
CA THR A 53 -8.79 -23.97 -6.59
C THR A 53 -9.50 -23.25 -5.43
N PRO A 54 -8.98 -22.11 -4.94
CA PRO A 54 -9.64 -21.37 -3.88
C PRO A 54 -10.97 -20.81 -4.36
N GLN A 55 -11.92 -20.68 -3.43
CA GLN A 55 -13.28 -20.25 -3.75
C GLN A 55 -13.50 -18.79 -3.40
N TRP A 56 -14.12 -18.04 -4.31
CA TRP A 56 -14.65 -16.72 -4.01
C TRP A 56 -15.94 -16.89 -3.19
N ILE A 57 -15.97 -16.29 -2.00
CA ILE A 57 -17.11 -16.36 -1.10
C ILE A 57 -17.62 -14.95 -0.78
N ASP A 58 -18.94 -14.83 -0.59
CA ASP A 58 -19.54 -13.59 -0.11
C ASP A 58 -19.31 -13.45 1.39
N VAL A 59 -18.88 -12.26 1.82
CA VAL A 59 -18.66 -11.91 3.23
C VAL A 59 -19.40 -10.61 3.55
N SER A 60 -19.53 -10.29 4.84
CA SER A 60 -20.11 -9.00 5.24
C SER A 60 -19.20 -7.87 4.77
N GLY A 61 -19.64 -7.11 3.77
CA GLY A 61 -18.91 -5.97 3.22
C GLY A 61 -18.18 -6.21 1.90
N GLY A 62 -18.35 -7.37 1.26
CA GLY A 62 -17.74 -7.64 -0.06
C GLY A 62 -17.57 -9.12 -0.34
N GLN A 63 -16.46 -9.47 -0.95
CA GLN A 63 -16.07 -10.86 -1.23
C GLN A 63 -14.71 -11.16 -0.58
N ALA A 64 -14.37 -12.43 -0.50
CA ALA A 64 -13.10 -12.92 0.00
C ALA A 64 -12.67 -14.18 -0.75
N LEU A 65 -11.37 -14.47 -0.73
CA LEU A 65 -10.81 -15.70 -1.25
C LEU A 65 -10.62 -16.72 -0.11
N GLN A 66 -11.28 -17.88 -0.20
CA GLN A 66 -11.19 -18.97 0.78
C GLN A 66 -10.18 -20.02 0.31
N PHE A 67 -9.20 -20.31 1.17
CA PHE A 67 -8.14 -21.31 0.96
C PHE A 67 -8.49 -22.61 1.68
N ASP A 68 -8.27 -23.75 1.04
CA ASP A 68 -8.55 -25.07 1.59
C ASP A 68 -7.49 -25.59 2.58
N GLY A 69 -6.32 -24.97 2.61
CA GLY A 69 -5.19 -25.32 3.46
C GLY A 69 -4.29 -26.44 2.92
N THR A 70 -4.49 -26.89 1.67
CA THR A 70 -3.71 -27.96 1.03
C THR A 70 -2.74 -27.38 0.00
N ASP A 71 -3.26 -26.73 -1.04
CA ASP A 71 -2.47 -26.28 -2.20
C ASP A 71 -2.91 -24.92 -2.76
N ASP A 72 -3.88 -24.25 -2.11
CA ASP A 72 -4.30 -22.91 -2.48
C ASP A 72 -3.30 -21.85 -1.96
N TYR A 73 -2.84 -20.96 -2.84
CA TYR A 73 -2.03 -19.80 -2.46
C TYR A 73 -2.07 -18.68 -3.52
N VAL A 74 -1.66 -17.49 -3.10
CA VAL A 74 -1.44 -16.35 -4.01
C VAL A 74 0.05 -16.07 -4.09
N SER A 75 0.58 -16.07 -5.31
CA SER A 75 1.98 -15.73 -5.58
C SER A 75 2.07 -14.40 -6.31
N THR A 76 3.00 -13.55 -5.92
CA THR A 76 3.36 -12.32 -6.64
C THR A 76 4.84 -12.34 -6.99
N LEU A 77 5.29 -11.39 -7.80
CA LEU A 77 6.71 -11.23 -8.11
C LEU A 77 7.49 -10.89 -6.84
N ASP A 78 8.72 -11.40 -6.78
CA ASP A 78 9.61 -11.13 -5.66
C ASP A 78 9.92 -9.63 -5.56
N HIS A 79 9.81 -9.10 -4.35
CA HIS A 79 10.03 -7.69 -4.06
C HIS A 79 10.56 -7.55 -2.64
N ASN A 80 11.64 -6.79 -2.46
CA ASN A 80 12.33 -6.64 -1.17
C ASN A 80 11.44 -6.15 0.00
N LEU A 81 10.34 -5.46 -0.30
CA LEU A 81 9.37 -5.02 0.72
C LEU A 81 8.29 -6.06 1.06
N ILE A 82 8.06 -7.02 0.17
CA ILE A 82 7.10 -8.11 0.36
C ILE A 82 7.81 -9.31 0.97
N ASN A 83 8.98 -9.63 0.44
CA ASN A 83 9.86 -10.67 0.93
C ASN A 83 10.85 -10.09 1.94
N LEU A 84 10.41 -9.93 3.19
CA LEU A 84 11.24 -9.43 4.29
C LEU A 84 12.23 -10.49 4.83
N GLY A 85 12.54 -11.54 4.07
CA GLY A 85 13.44 -12.60 4.49
C GLY A 85 12.85 -13.53 5.54
N GLY A 86 11.56 -13.89 5.42
CA GLY A 86 11.02 -15.05 6.13
C GLY A 86 11.77 -16.33 5.74
N PRO A 87 11.82 -17.34 6.63
CA PRO A 87 12.89 -18.35 6.72
C PRO A 87 13.31 -19.03 5.41
#